data_AF-A0A3S4IMB6-F1
#
_entry.id   AF-A0A3S4IMB6-F1
#
_cell.length_a   1.000
_cell.length_b   1.000
_cell.length_c   1.000
_cell.angle_alpha   90.00
_cell.angle_beta   90.00
_cell.angle_gamma   90.00
#
_symmetry.space_group_name_H-M   'P 1'
#
loop_
_entity.id
_entity.type
_entity.pdbx_description
1 polymer ?
#
loop_
_entity_poly.entity_id
_entity_poly.type
_entity_poly.pdbx_seq_one_letter_code
_entity_poly.pdbx_strand_id
1 'polypeptide(L)'
;MKKPAVKNSIRRRLSGCSLTCLLIVKTLVRIAIQEAAKQNLVAYSRAPMLDYLGELVGVHRLPAQAAKTTLQFSVTQAAKSNLVIPQGTRASASDSVMFATDEDVLLPAGSLSVAVTATCVVTGEPGNNWQPAQISALVDRVGNYDISVTNLTASSGGCGEENDDALRKRIQLAPESFSNAGSYGAYRFHTLSVSQSIIDVAVLGPDEGLAEGCVELYPLTLNGLPGAGASCPDRTGGEQREKAPANR
;
A
#
# COMPACT_ATOMS: atom_id res chain seq x y z
N MET A 1 54.68 38.47 -46.85
CA MET A 1 54.47 36.99 -46.82
C MET A 1 54.33 36.50 -45.37
N LYS A 2 53.12 36.39 -44.79
CA LYS A 2 52.90 35.84 -43.41
C LYS A 2 51.54 35.13 -43.23
N LYS A 3 50.87 34.72 -44.32
CA LYS A 3 49.51 34.13 -44.29
C LYS A 3 49.39 32.60 -44.07
N PRO A 4 50.42 31.73 -44.24
CA PRO A 4 50.18 30.28 -44.16
C PRO A 4 50.15 29.72 -42.72
N ALA A 5 50.90 30.30 -41.77
CA ALA A 5 51.03 29.77 -40.41
C ALA A 5 49.76 29.92 -39.55
N VAL A 6 49.05 31.05 -39.68
CA VAL A 6 47.82 31.34 -38.91
C VAL A 6 46.64 30.46 -39.37
N LYS A 7 46.54 30.18 -40.67
CA LYS A 7 45.53 29.28 -41.26
C LYS A 7 45.67 27.83 -40.74
N ASN A 8 46.90 27.36 -40.53
CA ASN A 8 47.17 26.03 -39.97
C ASN A 8 46.85 25.92 -38.48
N SER A 9 47.07 26.98 -37.69
CA SER A 9 46.72 27.01 -36.25
C SER A 9 45.20 26.99 -36.03
N ILE A 10 44.46 27.76 -36.83
CA ILE A 10 42.99 27.82 -36.81
C ILE A 10 42.38 26.48 -37.26
N ARG A 11 42.90 25.86 -38.32
CA ARG A 11 42.44 24.51 -38.77
C ARG A 11 42.69 23.43 -37.72
N ARG A 12 43.81 23.46 -36.99
CA ARG A 12 44.11 22.49 -35.91
C ARG A 12 43.22 22.67 -34.68
N ARG A 13 42.81 23.91 -34.36
CA ARG A 13 41.86 24.19 -33.26
C ARG A 13 40.41 23.83 -33.63
N LEU A 14 39.99 24.10 -34.86
CA LEU A 14 38.67 23.69 -35.39
C LEU A 14 38.55 22.16 -35.56
N SER A 15 39.61 21.46 -35.96
CA SER A 15 39.60 19.99 -36.03
C SER A 15 39.53 19.32 -34.65
N GLY A 16 40.17 19.91 -33.63
CA GLY A 16 40.07 19.44 -32.24
C GLY A 16 38.67 19.66 -31.64
N CYS A 17 38.01 20.77 -31.96
CA CYS A 17 36.63 21.07 -31.55
C CYS A 17 35.60 20.16 -32.27
N SER A 18 35.81 19.88 -33.56
CA SER A 18 34.99 18.92 -34.31
C SER A 18 35.17 17.48 -33.82
N LEU A 19 36.38 17.06 -33.45
CA LEU A 19 36.65 15.73 -32.93
C LEU A 19 36.08 15.53 -31.51
N THR A 20 36.20 16.53 -30.64
CA THR A 20 35.56 16.50 -29.31
C THR A 20 34.04 16.47 -29.41
N CYS A 21 33.44 17.24 -30.32
CA CYS A 21 32.01 17.16 -30.59
C CYS A 21 31.59 15.74 -31.06
N LEU A 22 32.34 15.14 -31.99
CA LEU A 22 32.08 13.78 -32.45
C LEU A 22 32.21 12.74 -31.32
N LEU A 23 33.19 12.88 -30.44
CA LEU A 23 33.37 12.02 -29.27
C LEU A 23 32.23 12.17 -28.26
N ILE A 24 31.76 13.40 -28.02
CA ILE A 24 30.61 13.66 -27.15
C ILE A 24 29.36 13.00 -27.73
N VAL A 25 29.06 13.22 -29.01
CA VAL A 25 27.88 12.60 -29.67
C VAL A 25 27.96 11.08 -29.60
N LYS A 26 29.12 10.49 -29.90
CA LYS A 26 29.33 9.03 -29.80
C LYS A 26 29.14 8.51 -28.37
N THR A 27 29.61 9.26 -27.38
CA THR A 27 29.42 8.91 -25.96
C THR A 27 27.95 8.98 -25.56
N LEU A 28 27.25 10.05 -25.94
CA LEU A 28 25.82 10.21 -25.66
C LEU A 28 24.99 9.09 -26.29
N VAL A 29 25.28 8.71 -27.55
CA VAL A 29 24.61 7.58 -28.22
C VAL A 29 24.88 6.26 -27.48
N ARG A 30 26.12 6.02 -27.04
CA ARG A 30 26.45 4.81 -26.27
C ARG A 30 25.73 4.77 -24.93
N ILE A 31 25.64 5.90 -24.22
CA ILE A 31 24.89 6.01 -22.97
C ILE A 31 23.41 5.73 -23.22
N ALA A 32 22.83 6.32 -24.28
CA ALA A 32 21.43 6.08 -24.63
C ALA A 32 21.14 4.61 -24.96
N ILE A 33 22.03 3.94 -25.70
CA ILE A 33 21.91 2.50 -26.01
C ILE A 33 22.00 1.67 -24.73
N GLN A 34 22.95 1.97 -23.84
CA GLN A 34 23.09 1.25 -22.57
C GLN A 34 21.88 1.46 -21.66
N GLU A 35 21.35 2.67 -21.60
CA GLU A 35 20.15 2.97 -20.82
C GLU A 35 18.93 2.23 -21.40
N ALA A 36 18.72 2.28 -22.71
CA ALA A 36 17.66 1.53 -23.37
C ALA A 36 17.78 0.01 -23.11
N ALA A 37 19.00 -0.54 -23.14
CA ALA A 37 19.23 -1.95 -22.83
C ALA A 37 18.91 -2.28 -21.36
N LYS A 38 19.25 -1.40 -20.41
CA LYS A 38 18.90 -1.58 -18.99
C LYS A 38 17.40 -1.54 -18.75
N GLN A 39 16.67 -0.68 -19.46
CA GLN A 39 15.21 -0.58 -19.33
C GLN A 39 14.47 -1.84 -19.78
N ASN A 40 15.11 -2.71 -20.57
CA ASN A 40 14.55 -4.03 -20.92
C ASN A 40 14.75 -5.10 -19.83
N LEU A 41 15.52 -4.81 -18.78
CA LEU A 41 15.80 -5.75 -17.70
C LEU A 41 15.04 -5.35 -16.43
N VAL A 42 14.21 -6.24 -15.90
CA VAL A 42 13.43 -6.02 -14.66
C VAL A 42 14.33 -5.54 -13.51
N ALA A 43 15.54 -6.07 -13.42
CA ALA A 43 16.53 -5.72 -12.39
C ALA A 43 16.91 -4.22 -12.35
N TYR A 44 16.87 -3.53 -13.49
CA TYR A 44 17.41 -2.16 -13.63
C TYR A 44 16.40 -1.14 -14.17
N SER A 45 15.31 -1.62 -14.77
CA SER A 45 14.24 -0.78 -15.29
C SER A 45 13.58 0.09 -14.22
N ARG A 46 13.03 1.21 -14.68
CA ARG A 46 12.32 2.22 -13.89
C ARG A 46 10.97 2.49 -14.54
N ALA A 47 10.06 3.18 -13.83
CA ALA A 47 8.81 3.62 -14.43
C ALA A 47 9.06 4.48 -15.70
N PRO A 48 8.30 4.29 -16.80
CA PRO A 48 7.17 3.37 -16.97
C PRO A 48 7.54 1.98 -17.52
N MET A 49 8.79 1.73 -17.94
CA MET A 49 9.19 0.45 -18.53
C MET A 49 9.03 -0.73 -17.55
N LEU A 50 9.29 -0.51 -16.26
CA LEU A 50 9.10 -1.54 -15.23
C LEU A 50 7.64 -1.99 -15.16
N ASP A 51 6.68 -1.07 -15.31
CA ASP A 51 5.25 -1.38 -15.26
C ASP A 51 4.84 -2.21 -16.48
N TYR A 52 5.33 -1.89 -17.68
CA TYR A 52 5.11 -2.69 -18.88
C TYR A 52 5.71 -4.10 -18.76
N LEU A 53 6.90 -4.23 -18.17
CA LEU A 53 7.50 -5.54 -17.93
C LEU A 53 6.71 -6.35 -16.89
N GLY A 54 6.14 -5.68 -15.88
CA GLY A 54 5.26 -6.31 -14.89
C GLY A 54 3.95 -6.79 -15.50
N GLU A 55 3.36 -6.02 -16.41
CA GLU A 55 2.12 -6.38 -17.12
C GLU A 55 2.27 -7.71 -17.90
N LEU A 56 3.45 -8.00 -18.46
CA LEU A 56 3.71 -9.27 -19.15
C LEU A 56 3.57 -10.51 -18.25
N VAL A 57 3.74 -10.34 -16.93
CA VAL A 57 3.56 -11.40 -15.92
C VAL A 57 2.31 -11.20 -15.07
N GLY A 58 1.41 -10.30 -15.47
CA GLY A 58 0.16 -10.01 -14.76
C GLY A 58 0.32 -9.24 -13.45
N VAL A 59 1.46 -8.57 -13.26
CA VAL A 59 1.74 -7.77 -12.05
C VAL A 59 1.55 -6.30 -12.38
N HIS A 60 0.55 -5.68 -11.72
CA HIS A 60 0.28 -4.24 -11.82
C HIS A 60 0.65 -3.53 -10.53
N ARG A 61 1.13 -2.29 -10.65
CA ARG A 61 1.46 -1.43 -9.52
C ARG A 61 0.25 -1.23 -8.61
N LEU A 62 0.45 -1.41 -7.31
CA LEU A 62 -0.63 -1.17 -6.35
C LEU A 62 -0.89 0.35 -6.24
N PRO A 63 -2.16 0.80 -6.32
CA PRO A 63 -2.48 2.22 -6.16
C PRO A 63 -2.35 2.64 -4.69
N ALA A 64 -2.29 3.95 -4.46
CA ALA A 64 -2.33 4.52 -3.12
C ALA A 64 -3.64 4.16 -2.41
N GLN A 65 -3.56 3.74 -1.14
CA GLN A 65 -4.72 3.40 -0.32
C GLN A 65 -4.98 4.52 0.69
N ALA A 66 -6.25 4.81 0.93
CA ALA A 66 -6.67 5.76 1.95
C ALA A 66 -6.79 5.09 3.31
N ALA A 67 -6.50 5.86 4.37
CA ALA A 67 -6.67 5.39 5.74
C ALA A 67 -8.15 5.21 6.08
N LYS A 68 -8.45 4.22 6.92
CA LYS A 68 -9.78 3.88 7.40
C LYS A 68 -9.88 4.07 8.91
N THR A 69 -11.08 4.42 9.37
CA THR A 69 -11.43 4.61 10.78
C THR A 69 -12.86 4.17 11.04
N THR A 70 -13.20 3.98 12.31
CA THR A 70 -14.60 3.89 12.75
C THR A 70 -15.00 5.20 13.43
N LEU A 71 -15.96 5.91 12.85
CA LEU A 71 -16.58 7.09 13.43
C LEU A 71 -17.84 6.71 14.21
N GLN A 72 -18.04 7.36 15.33
CA GLN A 72 -19.25 7.31 16.12
C GLN A 72 -19.96 8.66 16.00
N PHE A 73 -21.19 8.62 15.49
CA PHE A 73 -22.09 9.76 15.51
C PHE A 73 -22.94 9.66 16.76
N SER A 74 -23.05 10.76 17.51
CA SER A 74 -23.83 10.84 18.74
C SER A 74 -24.77 12.03 18.69
N VAL A 75 -25.95 11.89 19.31
CA VAL A 75 -26.96 12.94 19.40
C VAL A 75 -27.24 13.24 20.87
N THR A 76 -27.42 14.52 21.21
CA THR A 76 -27.67 14.96 22.61
C THR A 76 -29.06 14.56 23.11
N GLN A 77 -30.04 14.42 22.21
CA GLN A 77 -31.39 13.95 22.51
C GLN A 77 -31.74 12.79 21.59
N ALA A 78 -32.39 11.76 22.15
CA ALA A 78 -32.83 10.60 21.38
C ALA A 78 -33.72 11.04 20.20
N ALA A 79 -33.34 10.62 19.00
CA ALA A 79 -34.07 10.96 17.79
C ALA A 79 -35.51 10.41 17.88
N LYS A 80 -36.50 11.26 17.59
CA LYS A 80 -37.93 10.89 17.62
C LYS A 80 -38.35 10.04 16.41
N SER A 81 -37.54 10.07 15.36
CA SER A 81 -37.69 9.31 14.13
C SER A 81 -36.33 8.75 13.74
N ASN A 82 -36.31 7.72 12.89
CA ASN A 82 -35.07 7.21 12.35
C ASN A 82 -34.32 8.33 11.60
N LEU A 83 -33.04 8.50 11.90
CA LEU A 83 -32.16 9.47 11.28
C LEU A 83 -31.19 8.74 10.36
N VAL A 84 -31.13 9.13 9.09
CA VAL A 84 -30.19 8.55 8.13
C VAL A 84 -28.99 9.47 8.00
N ILE A 85 -27.81 8.91 8.24
CA ILE A 85 -26.52 9.53 7.95
C ILE A 85 -26.11 9.03 6.58
N PRO A 86 -26.13 9.89 5.54
CA PRO A 86 -25.80 9.46 4.20
C PRO A 86 -24.32 9.10 4.09
N GLN A 87 -24.02 8.20 3.16
CA GLN A 87 -22.70 7.93 2.65
C GLN A 87 -22.05 9.23 2.18
N GLY A 88 -20.77 9.38 2.44
CA GLY A 88 -20.02 10.57 2.07
C GLY A 88 -20.13 11.74 3.06
N THR A 89 -20.78 11.56 4.21
CA THR A 89 -20.78 12.57 5.29
C THR A 89 -19.35 12.78 5.79
N ARG A 90 -18.84 14.02 5.76
CA ARG A 90 -17.44 14.31 6.09
C ARG A 90 -17.24 14.77 7.53
N ALA A 91 -16.24 14.17 8.19
CA ALA A 91 -15.70 14.58 9.47
C ALA A 91 -14.22 14.97 9.34
N SER A 92 -13.83 16.06 9.98
CA SER A 92 -12.49 16.65 9.94
C SER A 92 -11.70 16.32 11.20
N ALA A 93 -10.44 15.95 11.01
CA ALA A 93 -9.43 15.86 12.06
C ALA A 93 -8.58 17.13 12.14
N SER A 94 -8.31 17.71 10.96
CA SER A 94 -7.55 18.95 10.75
C SER A 94 -7.98 19.57 9.42
N ASP A 95 -7.52 20.80 9.15
CA ASP A 95 -7.89 21.56 7.95
C ASP A 95 -7.61 20.80 6.62
N SER A 96 -6.66 19.86 6.61
CA SER A 96 -6.27 19.09 5.42
C SER A 96 -6.73 17.63 5.41
N VAL A 97 -7.15 17.07 6.55
CA VAL A 97 -7.49 15.64 6.67
C VAL A 97 -8.97 15.46 7.02
N MET A 98 -9.70 14.90 6.05
CA MET A 98 -11.14 14.65 6.11
C MET A 98 -11.42 13.17 5.92
N PHE A 99 -12.39 12.64 6.65
CA PHE A 99 -12.90 11.27 6.53
C PHE A 99 -14.35 11.30 6.09
N ALA A 100 -14.71 10.48 5.12
CA ALA A 100 -16.06 10.35 4.59
C ALA A 100 -16.64 8.98 4.96
N THR A 101 -17.93 8.92 5.33
CA THR A 101 -18.61 7.66 5.64
C THR A 101 -18.71 6.74 4.42
N ASP A 102 -18.45 5.45 4.60
CA ASP A 102 -18.41 4.48 3.50
C ASP A 102 -19.78 3.99 3.06
N GLU A 103 -20.77 4.03 3.96
CA GLU A 103 -22.13 3.53 3.73
C GLU A 103 -23.19 4.42 4.40
N ASP A 104 -24.42 4.29 3.93
CA ASP A 104 -25.59 4.90 4.56
C ASP A 104 -25.88 4.20 5.89
N VAL A 105 -25.92 4.95 6.98
CA VAL A 105 -26.21 4.37 8.30
C VAL A 105 -27.45 5.00 8.91
N LEU A 106 -28.32 4.11 9.39
CA LEU A 106 -29.56 4.49 10.06
C LEU A 106 -29.35 4.46 11.57
N LEU A 107 -29.54 5.62 12.20
CA LEU A 107 -29.67 5.76 13.64
C LEU A 107 -31.15 5.57 14.02
N PRO A 108 -31.52 4.44 14.65
CA PRO A 108 -32.91 4.15 14.96
C PRO A 108 -33.47 5.10 16.01
N ALA A 109 -34.78 5.36 15.96
CA ALA A 109 -35.45 6.17 16.96
C ALA A 109 -35.21 5.62 18.38
N GLY A 110 -34.87 6.49 19.32
CA GLY A 110 -34.53 6.10 20.70
C GLY A 110 -33.05 5.79 20.96
N SER A 111 -32.22 5.59 19.93
CA SER A 111 -30.78 5.41 20.10
C SER A 111 -30.05 6.75 20.22
N LEU A 112 -28.91 6.75 20.92
CA LEU A 112 -28.10 7.96 21.17
C LEU A 112 -26.83 8.02 20.33
N SER A 113 -26.33 6.87 19.86
CA SER A 113 -25.12 6.81 19.05
C SER A 113 -25.14 5.65 18.06
N VAL A 114 -24.38 5.80 16.98
CA VAL A 114 -24.17 4.78 15.96
C VAL A 114 -22.73 4.82 15.45
N ALA A 115 -22.14 3.66 15.18
CA ALA A 115 -20.78 3.55 14.67
C ALA A 115 -20.79 3.19 13.18
N VAL A 116 -19.91 3.81 12.39
CA VAL A 116 -19.82 3.71 10.93
C VAL A 116 -18.36 3.69 10.50
N THR A 117 -18.01 2.93 9.47
CA THR A 117 -16.66 3.02 8.89
C THR A 117 -16.54 4.26 8.00
N ALA A 118 -15.38 4.91 8.06
CA ALA A 118 -15.08 6.08 7.26
C ALA A 118 -13.69 5.99 6.66
N THR A 119 -13.57 6.38 5.40
CA THR A 119 -12.33 6.41 4.63
C THR A 119 -11.85 7.85 4.45
N CYS A 120 -10.54 8.06 4.55
CA CYS A 120 -9.92 9.36 4.33
C CYS A 120 -10.11 9.80 2.87
N VAL A 121 -10.44 11.07 2.66
CA VAL A 121 -10.60 11.65 1.32
C VAL A 121 -9.26 11.76 0.59
N VAL A 122 -8.18 12.02 1.34
CA VAL A 122 -6.82 12.06 0.81
C VAL A 122 -6.18 10.67 0.93
N THR A 123 -5.74 10.11 -0.19
CA THR A 123 -4.99 8.84 -0.21
C THR A 123 -3.58 9.00 0.33
N GLY A 124 -3.03 7.94 0.92
CA GLY A 124 -1.66 7.94 1.45
C GLY A 124 -1.59 7.99 2.98
N GLU A 125 -0.37 8.22 3.45
CA GLU A 125 -0.01 8.22 4.88
C GLU A 125 -0.56 9.37 5.74
N PRO A 126 -0.91 10.58 5.21
CA PRO A 126 -1.41 11.69 6.05
C PRO A 126 -2.69 11.36 6.85
N GLY A 127 -3.46 10.37 6.38
CA GLY A 127 -4.66 9.89 7.05
C GLY A 127 -4.40 8.93 8.22
N ASN A 128 -3.16 8.54 8.52
CA ASN A 128 -2.84 7.56 9.56
C ASN A 128 -2.61 8.17 10.95
N ASN A 129 -2.73 7.33 11.99
CA ASN A 129 -2.37 7.61 13.39
C ASN A 129 -3.19 8.69 14.11
N TRP A 130 -4.37 9.03 13.60
CA TRP A 130 -5.32 9.90 14.32
C TRP A 130 -5.89 9.13 15.50
N GLN A 131 -5.61 9.59 16.71
CA GLN A 131 -6.03 8.94 17.96
C GLN A 131 -7.54 9.07 18.17
N PRO A 132 -8.16 8.18 18.97
CA PRO A 132 -9.57 8.29 19.34
C PRO A 132 -9.94 9.70 19.82
N ALA A 133 -11.15 10.14 19.45
CA ALA A 133 -11.70 11.48 19.68
C ALA A 133 -10.98 12.69 19.02
N GLN A 134 -9.90 12.50 18.24
CA GLN A 134 -9.28 13.61 17.51
C GLN A 134 -10.10 14.07 16.29
N ILE A 135 -10.83 13.14 15.66
CA ILE A 135 -11.71 13.45 14.53
C ILE A 135 -13.06 13.87 15.09
N SER A 136 -13.30 15.18 15.21
CA SER A 136 -14.46 15.70 15.94
C SER A 136 -15.27 16.79 15.24
N ALA A 137 -14.72 17.42 14.20
CA ALA A 137 -15.39 18.51 13.51
C ALA A 137 -16.24 17.98 12.35
N LEU A 138 -17.56 18.02 12.50
CA LEU A 138 -18.48 17.64 11.42
C LEU A 138 -18.56 18.77 10.38
N VAL A 139 -18.35 18.43 9.10
CA VAL A 139 -18.32 19.40 8.00
C VAL A 139 -19.69 19.52 7.34
N ASP A 140 -20.30 18.38 7.07
CA ASP A 140 -21.57 18.30 6.36
C ASP A 140 -22.74 18.29 7.36
N ARG A 141 -23.81 19.02 7.04
CA ARG A 141 -25.03 19.01 7.85
C ARG A 141 -25.83 17.75 7.57
N VAL A 142 -26.12 16.98 8.62
CA VAL A 142 -26.93 15.77 8.51
C VAL A 142 -28.26 15.99 9.25
N GLY A 143 -29.32 16.22 8.47
CA GLY A 143 -30.65 16.52 9.00
C GLY A 143 -30.71 17.81 9.82
N ASN A 144 -31.70 17.89 10.73
CA ASN A 144 -31.95 19.05 11.59
C ASN A 144 -31.55 18.79 13.07
N TYR A 145 -30.73 17.78 13.33
CA TYR A 145 -30.29 17.42 14.68
C TYR A 145 -28.87 17.92 14.94
N ASP A 146 -28.57 18.30 16.18
CA ASP A 146 -27.21 18.59 16.62
C ASP A 146 -26.46 17.27 16.86
N ILE A 147 -25.67 16.86 15.86
CA ILE A 147 -24.89 15.62 15.87
C ILE A 147 -23.44 15.96 16.17
N SER A 148 -22.84 15.24 17.11
CA SER A 148 -21.40 15.22 17.31
C SER A 148 -20.80 13.96 16.67
N VAL A 149 -19.59 14.10 16.15
CA VAL A 149 -18.81 12.98 15.59
C VAL A 149 -17.56 12.80 16.42
N THR A 150 -17.16 11.55 16.69
CA THR A 150 -15.89 11.19 17.31
C THR A 150 -15.38 9.89 16.69
N ASN A 151 -14.07 9.71 16.53
CA ASN A 151 -13.54 8.41 16.13
C ASN A 151 -13.34 7.49 17.35
N LEU A 152 -13.70 6.22 17.20
CA LEU A 152 -13.53 5.17 18.22
C LEU A 152 -12.15 4.52 18.15
N THR A 153 -11.66 4.31 16.92
CA THR A 153 -10.41 3.62 16.63
C THR A 153 -9.42 4.58 16.00
N ALA A 154 -8.13 4.26 16.16
CA ALA A 154 -7.09 5.02 15.50
C ALA A 154 -7.11 4.77 13.98
N SER A 155 -6.83 5.80 13.20
CA SER A 155 -6.81 5.67 11.75
C SER A 155 -5.61 4.87 11.26
N SER A 156 -5.85 3.95 10.32
CA SER A 156 -4.80 3.08 9.78
C SER A 156 -5.12 2.60 8.37
N GLY A 157 -4.14 2.00 7.69
CA GLY A 157 -4.30 1.42 6.36
C GLY A 157 -4.04 2.39 5.20
N GLY A 158 -3.72 3.67 5.47
CA GLY A 158 -3.27 4.59 4.44
C GLY A 158 -1.85 4.22 4.00
N CYS A 159 -1.63 4.03 2.71
CA CYS A 159 -0.30 3.78 2.15
C CYS A 159 -0.14 4.49 0.81
N GLY A 160 1.10 4.85 0.49
CA GLY A 160 1.47 5.52 -0.75
C GLY A 160 1.24 4.64 -1.99
N GLU A 161 1.72 5.09 -3.14
CA GLU A 161 1.84 4.24 -4.33
C GLU A 161 3.06 3.32 -4.20
N GLU A 162 3.01 2.13 -4.80
CA GLU A 162 4.05 1.11 -4.62
C GLU A 162 5.36 1.60 -5.22
N ASN A 163 6.45 1.48 -4.46
CA ASN A 163 7.77 1.87 -4.93
C ASN A 163 8.32 0.90 -5.99
N ASP A 164 9.15 1.40 -6.91
CA ASP A 164 9.77 0.60 -7.98
C ASP A 164 10.54 -0.63 -7.45
N ASP A 165 11.20 -0.51 -6.30
CA ASP A 165 11.95 -1.62 -5.70
C ASP A 165 11.05 -2.75 -5.18
N ALA A 166 9.88 -2.40 -4.63
CA ALA A 166 8.89 -3.36 -4.17
C ALA A 166 8.22 -4.04 -5.36
N LEU A 167 7.81 -3.25 -6.36
CA LEU A 167 7.23 -3.75 -7.61
C LEU A 167 8.18 -4.72 -8.31
N ARG A 168 9.47 -4.38 -8.41
CA ARG A 168 10.49 -5.25 -9.01
C ARG A 168 10.60 -6.61 -8.33
N LYS A 169 10.62 -6.63 -6.99
CA LYS A 169 10.65 -7.89 -6.23
C LYS A 169 9.40 -8.72 -6.49
N ARG A 170 8.23 -8.08 -6.58
CA ARG A 170 6.96 -8.76 -6.84
C ARG A 170 6.89 -9.32 -8.26
N ILE A 171 7.38 -8.59 -9.26
CA ILE A 171 7.52 -9.07 -10.65
C ILE A 171 8.44 -10.30 -10.71
N GLN A 172 9.57 -10.28 -9.99
CA GLN A 172 10.49 -11.42 -9.92
C GLN A 172 9.87 -12.64 -9.22
N LEU A 173 8.97 -12.42 -8.26
CA LEU A 173 8.27 -13.47 -7.54
C LEU A 173 7.02 -13.99 -8.27
N ALA A 174 6.49 -13.25 -9.24
CA ALA A 174 5.28 -13.59 -9.99
C ALA A 174 5.27 -15.01 -10.58
N PRO A 175 6.38 -15.58 -11.09
CA PRO A 175 6.37 -16.95 -11.60
C PRO A 175 5.92 -18.00 -10.56
N GLU A 176 6.15 -17.75 -9.27
CA GLU A 176 5.72 -18.63 -8.19
C GLU A 176 4.19 -18.68 -8.03
N SER A 177 3.47 -17.62 -8.44
CA SER A 177 2.00 -17.58 -8.32
C SER A 177 1.29 -18.52 -9.30
N PHE A 178 1.97 -18.99 -10.35
CA PHE A 178 1.41 -19.98 -11.28
C PHE A 178 1.44 -21.41 -10.71
N SER A 179 1.97 -21.60 -9.50
CA SER A 179 2.00 -22.90 -8.84
C SER A 179 0.61 -23.32 -8.35
N ASN A 180 0.11 -24.46 -8.84
CA ASN A 180 -1.15 -25.05 -8.38
C ASN A 180 -1.03 -25.75 -7.00
N ALA A 181 0.20 -26.07 -6.57
CA ALA A 181 0.45 -26.83 -5.35
C ALA A 181 0.74 -25.94 -4.13
N GLY A 182 0.68 -24.61 -4.26
CA GLY A 182 0.88 -23.67 -3.16
C GLY A 182 2.30 -23.70 -2.59
N SER A 183 3.30 -23.28 -3.38
CA SER A 183 4.67 -23.13 -2.88
C SER A 183 4.77 -22.00 -1.85
N TYR A 184 5.82 -22.02 -1.02
CA TYR A 184 6.15 -20.90 -0.13
C TYR A 184 6.21 -19.55 -0.87
N GLY A 185 6.74 -19.57 -2.10
CA GLY A 185 6.81 -18.40 -2.98
C GLY A 185 5.43 -17.86 -3.40
N ALA A 186 4.48 -18.76 -3.69
CA ALA A 186 3.12 -18.39 -4.05
C ALA A 186 2.41 -17.65 -2.91
N TYR A 187 2.46 -18.18 -1.69
CA TYR A 187 1.89 -17.52 -0.51
C TYR A 187 2.51 -16.15 -0.27
N ARG A 188 3.83 -16.04 -0.43
CA ARG A 188 4.54 -14.77 -0.31
C ARG A 188 4.07 -13.75 -1.35
N PHE A 189 3.93 -14.16 -2.61
CA PHE A 189 3.45 -13.31 -3.69
C PHE A 189 2.04 -12.78 -3.44
N HIS A 190 1.11 -13.68 -3.08
CA HIS A 190 -0.27 -13.31 -2.81
C HIS A 190 -0.38 -12.37 -1.62
N THR A 191 0.39 -12.62 -0.55
CA THR A 191 0.39 -11.75 0.64
C THR A 191 0.92 -10.35 0.33
N LEU A 192 2.05 -10.24 -0.38
CA LEU A 192 2.63 -8.94 -0.77
C LEU A 192 1.75 -8.17 -1.77
N SER A 193 0.86 -8.86 -2.48
CA SER A 193 -0.07 -8.24 -3.44
C SER A 193 -1.29 -7.59 -2.77
N VAL A 194 -1.53 -7.82 -1.47
CA VAL A 194 -2.71 -7.28 -0.76
C VAL A 194 -2.58 -5.79 -0.49
N SER A 195 -1.43 -5.36 0.07
CA SER A 195 -1.19 -3.97 0.43
C SER A 195 0.29 -3.69 0.49
N GLN A 196 0.67 -2.49 0.05
CA GLN A 196 2.06 -2.04 0.09
C GLN A 196 2.59 -1.81 1.51
N SER A 197 1.69 -1.71 2.48
CA SER A 197 2.06 -1.64 3.89
C SER A 197 2.80 -2.89 4.37
N ILE A 198 2.66 -4.02 3.66
CA ILE A 198 3.31 -5.29 3.97
C ILE A 198 4.71 -5.28 3.34
N ILE A 199 5.75 -5.35 4.18
CA ILE A 199 7.15 -5.31 3.74
C ILE A 199 7.74 -6.69 3.51
N ASP A 200 7.32 -7.68 4.29
CA ASP A 200 7.71 -9.08 4.13
C ASP A 200 6.68 -10.00 4.77
N VAL A 201 6.81 -11.32 4.54
CA VAL A 201 5.98 -12.34 5.18
C VAL A 201 6.81 -13.59 5.45
N ALA A 202 6.71 -14.10 6.67
CA ALA A 202 7.18 -15.44 6.99
C ALA A 202 6.04 -16.44 6.73
N VAL A 203 6.35 -17.50 5.99
CA VAL A 203 5.42 -18.58 5.65
C VAL A 203 5.92 -19.83 6.35
N LEU A 204 5.10 -20.40 7.24
CA LEU A 204 5.38 -21.66 7.92
C LEU A 204 4.45 -22.75 7.40
N GLY A 205 4.99 -23.94 7.19
CA GLY A 205 4.28 -25.13 6.73
C GLY A 205 4.58 -26.36 7.60
N PRO A 206 4.32 -27.57 7.08
CA PRO A 206 4.50 -28.82 7.82
C PRO A 206 5.95 -29.10 8.23
N ASP A 207 6.93 -28.65 7.44
CA ASP A 207 8.36 -28.82 7.73
C ASP A 207 8.79 -28.05 8.99
N GLU A 208 8.03 -27.03 9.38
CA GLU A 208 8.21 -26.22 10.58
C GLU A 208 7.38 -26.71 11.79
N GLY A 209 6.77 -27.89 11.70
CA GLY A 209 6.06 -28.54 12.80
C GLY A 209 4.54 -28.29 12.83
N LEU A 210 3.97 -27.71 11.76
CA LEU A 210 2.52 -27.57 11.60
C LEU A 210 1.88 -28.87 11.11
N ALA A 211 0.56 -29.00 11.30
CA ALA A 211 -0.19 -30.13 10.78
C ALA A 211 -0.24 -30.10 9.24
N GLU A 212 -0.29 -31.27 8.60
CA GLU A 212 -0.45 -31.37 7.15
C GLU A 212 -1.68 -30.58 6.68
N GLY A 213 -1.51 -29.77 5.63
CA GLY A 213 -2.56 -28.90 5.09
C GLY A 213 -2.78 -27.58 5.86
N CYS A 214 -2.02 -27.31 6.92
CA CYS A 214 -2.01 -26.01 7.59
C CYS A 214 -0.80 -25.17 7.14
N VAL A 215 -1.06 -23.90 6.82
CA VAL A 215 -0.02 -22.90 6.51
C VAL A 215 -0.29 -21.68 7.36
N GLU A 216 0.74 -21.18 8.04
CA GLU A 216 0.66 -19.95 8.82
C GLU A 216 1.45 -18.83 8.15
N LEU A 217 0.84 -17.65 8.06
CA LEU A 217 1.43 -16.47 7.46
C LEU A 217 1.62 -15.39 8.53
N TYR A 218 2.84 -14.89 8.64
CA TYR A 218 3.21 -13.82 9.56
C TYR A 218 3.69 -12.62 8.72
N PRO A 219 2.77 -11.75 8.26
CA PRO A 219 3.15 -10.56 7.52
C PRO A 219 3.73 -9.51 8.46
N LEU A 220 4.83 -8.90 8.02
CA LEU A 220 5.45 -7.76 8.66
C LEU A 220 4.98 -6.49 7.96
N THR A 221 4.41 -5.55 8.71
CA THR A 221 3.95 -4.26 8.16
C THR A 221 4.87 -3.12 8.58
N LEU A 222 4.83 -2.00 7.85
CA LEU A 222 5.59 -0.77 8.18
C LEU A 222 5.35 -0.29 9.63
N ASN A 223 4.12 -0.45 10.12
CA ASN A 223 3.70 0.02 11.45
C ASN A 223 3.76 -1.08 12.52
N GLY A 224 4.44 -2.20 12.24
CA GLY A 224 4.63 -3.31 13.18
C GLY A 224 3.71 -4.49 12.92
N LEU A 225 3.18 -5.08 13.99
CA LEU A 225 2.29 -6.23 13.89
C LEU A 225 0.99 -5.83 13.17
N PRO A 226 0.50 -6.65 12.22
CA PRO A 226 -0.80 -6.42 11.64
C PRO A 226 -1.86 -6.48 12.75
N GLY A 227 -2.88 -5.63 12.68
CA GLY A 227 -3.99 -5.66 13.65
C GLY A 227 -4.59 -7.06 13.76
N ALA A 228 -5.24 -7.36 14.89
CA ALA A 228 -5.68 -8.71 15.32
C ALA A 228 -6.54 -9.55 14.33
N GLY A 229 -6.84 -9.04 13.13
CA GLY A 229 -7.48 -9.78 12.04
C GLY A 229 -6.52 -10.54 11.12
N ALA A 230 -5.19 -10.44 11.27
CA ALA A 230 -4.23 -11.13 10.40
C ALA A 230 -3.51 -12.32 11.06
N SER A 231 -3.58 -12.44 12.39
CA SER A 231 -3.15 -13.67 13.08
C SER A 231 -4.25 -14.71 12.97
N CYS A 232 -3.90 -15.92 12.55
CA CYS A 232 -4.73 -17.11 12.77
C CYS A 232 -5.20 -17.08 14.24
N PRO A 233 -6.48 -17.38 14.55
CA PRO A 233 -6.96 -17.35 15.93
C PRO A 233 -6.03 -18.20 16.80
N ASP A 234 -5.39 -17.55 17.75
CA ASP A 234 -4.51 -18.14 18.73
C ASP A 234 -5.19 -19.39 19.32
N ARG A 235 -4.54 -20.54 19.20
CA ARG A 235 -4.98 -21.75 19.91
C ARG A 235 -4.63 -21.60 21.38
N THR A 236 -5.26 -20.65 22.08
CA THR A 236 -5.50 -20.78 23.51
C THR A 236 -6.59 -21.82 23.72
N GLY A 237 -6.20 -23.08 23.52
CA GLY A 237 -7.03 -24.27 23.61
C GLY A 237 -6.16 -25.50 23.89
N GLY A 238 -5.16 -25.34 24.74
CA GLY A 238 -4.45 -26.45 25.36
C GLY A 238 -5.38 -27.14 26.36
N GLU A 239 -6.35 -27.90 25.86
CA GLU A 239 -7.07 -28.89 26.66
C GLU A 239 -6.02 -29.92 27.12
N GLN A 240 -5.79 -29.92 28.44
CA GLN A 240 -5.00 -30.92 29.13
C GLN A 240 -5.58 -32.29 28.78
N ARG A 241 -4.95 -33.03 27.86
CA ARG A 241 -5.24 -34.44 27.63
C ARG A 241 -4.74 -35.23 28.83
N GLU A 242 -5.60 -35.35 29.83
CA GLU A 242 -5.51 -36.34 30.89
C GLU A 242 -5.36 -37.73 30.25
N LYS A 243 -4.22 -38.38 30.50
CA LYS A 243 -3.93 -39.74 30.03
C LYS A 243 -4.86 -40.71 30.75
N ALA A 244 -5.90 -41.20 30.07
CA ALA A 244 -6.60 -42.41 30.47
C ALA A 244 -5.75 -43.65 30.13
N PRO A 245 -5.61 -44.64 31.04
CA PRO A 245 -4.76 -45.80 30.82
C PRO A 245 -5.35 -46.75 29.76
N ALA A 246 -4.46 -47.26 28.92
CA ALA A 246 -4.75 -48.30 27.93
C ALA A 246 -5.24 -49.58 28.63
N ASN A 247 -6.40 -50.07 28.21
CA ASN A 247 -6.92 -51.37 28.62
C ASN A 247 -6.99 -52.27 27.38
N ARG A 248 -5.89 -52.97 27.11
CA ARG A 248 -5.82 -54.34 26.55
C ARG A 248 -4.39 -54.82 26.47
#